data_AF-A0A3P6PKX2-F1
#
_entry.id   AF-A0A3P6PKX2-F1
#
_cell.length_a   1.000
_cell.length_b   1.000
_cell.length_c   1.000
_cell.angle_alpha   90.00
_cell.angle_beta   90.00
_cell.angle_gamma   90.00
#
_symmetry.space_group_name_H-M   'P 1'
#
loop_
_entity.id
_entity.type
_entity.pdbx_description
1 polymer ?
#
loop_
_entity_poly.entity_id
_entity_poly.type
_entity_poly.pdbx_seq_one_letter_code
_entity_poly.pdbx_strand_id
1 'polypeptide(L)'
;MLELAFVAPSQLDVNRHYISSIDNITIGNLITYITSYIKQKVDPDFNTGSAVWISAIALAVQGISMPLGGALLPKIGYRAVVIFGSAINSGSVLLTYYTIQKGFLYVVLSYAVLLGFGFGFSYAVIFSVAASWFPARRGLIVGIIVGGFGIGALVFTPVQTAFINPNNVAVNQTTG
;
A
#
# COMPACT_ATOMS: atom_id res chain seq x y z
N MET A 1 -20.02 13.41 -12.74
CA MET A 1 -20.65 12.84 -13.96
C MET A 1 -21.17 13.92 -14.93
N LEU A 2 -20.61 15.14 -14.99
CA LEU A 2 -21.11 16.17 -15.93
C LEU A 2 -20.03 17.00 -16.67
N GLU A 3 -18.74 16.65 -16.57
CA GLU A 3 -17.65 17.32 -17.33
C GLU A 3 -17.02 16.44 -18.42
N LEU A 4 -17.63 15.31 -18.79
CA LEU A 4 -17.04 14.34 -19.73
C LEU A 4 -17.55 14.46 -21.18
N ALA A 5 -18.37 15.46 -21.51
CA ALA A 5 -19.06 15.51 -22.80
C ALA A 5 -18.27 16.20 -23.95
N PHE A 6 -17.11 16.82 -23.68
CA PHE A 6 -16.38 17.64 -24.68
C PHE A 6 -14.88 17.37 -24.75
N VAL A 7 -14.44 16.13 -24.54
CA VAL A 7 -13.02 15.76 -24.70
C VAL A 7 -12.88 14.79 -25.88
N ALA A 8 -12.10 15.20 -26.89
CA ALA A 8 -11.84 14.44 -28.10
C ALA A 8 -11.21 13.05 -27.78
N PRO A 9 -11.49 11.99 -28.59
CA PRO A 9 -11.02 10.63 -28.34
C PRO A 9 -9.49 10.52 -28.13
N SER A 10 -8.68 11.34 -28.80
CA SER A 10 -7.23 11.35 -28.65
C SER A 10 -6.71 11.94 -27.33
N GLN A 11 -7.53 12.72 -26.62
CA GLN A 11 -7.21 13.26 -25.30
C GLN A 11 -7.66 12.33 -24.16
N LEU A 12 -8.58 11.39 -24.44
CA LEU A 12 -9.02 10.37 -23.48
C LEU A 12 -7.94 9.33 -23.21
N ASP A 13 -7.13 8.93 -24.21
CA ASP A 13 -6.04 7.97 -24.02
C ASP A 13 -4.86 8.57 -23.25
N VAL A 14 -4.53 9.83 -23.53
CA VAL A 14 -3.48 10.57 -22.80
C VAL A 14 -3.91 10.80 -21.35
N ASN A 15 -5.14 11.29 -21.11
CA ASN A 15 -5.64 11.44 -19.75
C ASN A 15 -5.79 10.10 -19.02
N ARG A 16 -6.16 9.00 -19.71
CA ARG A 16 -6.20 7.66 -19.11
C ARG A 16 -4.80 7.17 -18.70
N HIS A 17 -3.75 7.52 -19.44
CA HIS A 17 -2.36 7.29 -19.06
C HIS A 17 -1.91 8.16 -17.87
N TYR A 18 -2.34 9.42 -17.80
CA TYR A 18 -2.07 10.26 -16.63
C TYR A 18 -2.83 9.79 -15.37
N ILE A 19 -4.09 9.37 -15.53
CA ILE A 19 -4.92 8.87 -14.42
C ILE A 19 -4.36 7.53 -13.90
N SER A 20 -3.94 6.60 -14.78
CA SER A 20 -3.25 5.37 -14.36
C SER A 20 -1.88 5.62 -13.71
N SER A 21 -1.26 6.77 -13.97
CA SER A 21 0.01 7.17 -13.35
C SER A 21 -0.20 7.80 -11.96
N ILE A 22 -1.35 8.46 -11.74
CA ILE A 22 -1.70 9.10 -10.46
C ILE A 22 -2.18 8.06 -9.44
N ASP A 23 -2.76 6.95 -9.88
CA ASP A 23 -3.29 5.90 -9.01
C ASP A 23 -2.20 5.07 -8.29
N ASN A 24 -0.93 5.17 -8.69
CA ASN A 24 0.19 4.42 -8.12
C ASN A 24 0.91 5.14 -6.98
N ILE A 25 0.16 5.39 -5.90
CA ILE A 25 0.75 5.80 -4.63
C ILE A 25 1.33 4.55 -3.97
N THR A 26 2.63 4.29 -4.18
CA THR A 26 3.56 3.30 -3.58
C THR A 26 3.01 1.89 -3.28
N ILE A 27 2.01 1.75 -2.39
CA ILE A 27 1.30 0.50 -2.11
C ILE A 27 0.55 0.01 -3.36
N GLY A 28 -0.09 0.93 -4.10
CA GLY A 28 -0.75 0.61 -5.37
C GLY A 28 0.23 0.11 -6.44
N ASN A 29 1.44 0.68 -6.45
CA ASN A 29 2.48 0.30 -7.41
C ASN A 29 2.98 -1.12 -7.12
N LEU A 30 3.26 -1.46 -5.86
CA LEU A 30 3.74 -2.80 -5.50
C LEU A 30 2.67 -3.88 -5.73
N ILE A 31 1.40 -3.61 -5.43
CA ILE A 31 0.30 -4.55 -5.69
C ILE A 31 0.15 -4.78 -7.20
N THR A 32 0.25 -3.73 -8.02
CA THR A 32 0.25 -3.85 -9.49
C THR A 32 1.36 -4.76 -10.00
N TYR A 33 2.59 -4.60 -9.51
CA TYR A 33 3.70 -5.47 -9.89
C TYR A 33 3.52 -6.92 -9.42
N ILE A 34 3.00 -7.13 -8.20
CA ILE A 34 2.70 -8.46 -7.67
C ILE A 34 1.65 -9.16 -8.55
N THR A 35 0.59 -8.45 -8.93
CA THR A 35 -0.46 -8.98 -9.79
C THR A 35 0.05 -9.30 -11.20
N SER A 36 0.85 -8.41 -11.79
CA SER A 36 1.50 -8.66 -13.08
C SER A 36 2.42 -9.89 -13.03
N TYR A 37 3.19 -10.05 -11.96
CA TYR A 37 4.05 -11.22 -11.77
C TYR A 37 3.25 -12.52 -11.65
N ILE A 38 2.16 -12.53 -10.89
CA ILE A 38 1.27 -13.70 -10.75
C ILE A 38 0.68 -14.07 -12.11
N LYS A 39 0.18 -13.09 -12.85
CA LYS A 39 -0.40 -13.32 -14.18
C LYS A 39 0.61 -13.84 -15.19
N GLN A 40 1.85 -13.35 -15.14
CA GLN A 40 2.87 -13.77 -16.09
C GLN A 40 3.52 -15.12 -15.74
N LYS A 41 3.70 -15.44 -14.45
CA LYS A 41 4.53 -16.57 -14.00
C LYS A 41 3.82 -17.65 -13.21
N VAL A 42 2.60 -17.41 -12.74
CA VAL A 42 1.90 -18.34 -11.85
C VAL A 42 0.59 -18.81 -12.48
N ASP A 43 -0.25 -17.87 -12.92
CA ASP A 43 -1.57 -18.17 -13.47
C ASP A 43 -1.95 -17.17 -14.59
N PRO A 44 -1.85 -17.57 -15.87
CA PRO A 44 -2.19 -16.72 -17.01
C PRO A 44 -3.65 -16.24 -17.05
N ASP A 45 -4.57 -17.00 -16.46
CA ASP A 45 -6.01 -16.70 -16.43
C ASP A 45 -6.40 -15.87 -15.19
N PHE A 46 -5.41 -15.42 -14.42
CA PHE A 46 -5.64 -14.64 -13.21
C PHE A 46 -6.41 -13.34 -13.50
N ASN A 47 -7.56 -13.18 -12.84
CA ASN A 47 -8.36 -11.97 -12.91
C ASN A 47 -7.68 -10.84 -12.14
N THR A 48 -7.07 -9.89 -12.86
CA THR A 48 -6.43 -8.68 -12.33
C THR A 48 -7.34 -7.89 -11.36
N GLY A 49 -8.67 -7.93 -11.55
CA GLY A 49 -9.64 -7.27 -10.67
C GLY A 49 -9.67 -7.84 -9.25
N SER A 50 -9.22 -9.09 -9.05
CA SER A 50 -9.14 -9.68 -7.71
C SER A 50 -8.02 -9.09 -6.84
N ALA A 51 -7.07 -8.37 -7.43
CA ALA A 51 -6.02 -7.65 -6.71
C ALA A 51 -6.56 -6.57 -5.75
N VAL A 52 -7.74 -6.02 -6.06
CA VAL A 52 -8.44 -5.05 -5.19
C VAL A 52 -8.70 -5.62 -3.80
N TRP A 53 -8.90 -6.94 -3.70
CA TRP A 53 -9.10 -7.62 -2.41
C TRP A 53 -7.87 -7.57 -1.51
N ILE A 54 -6.65 -7.53 -2.08
CA ILE A 54 -5.42 -7.38 -1.29
C ILE A 54 -5.48 -6.06 -0.51
N SER A 55 -5.78 -4.95 -1.18
CA SER A 55 -5.90 -3.63 -0.56
C SER A 55 -7.05 -3.57 0.44
N ALA A 56 -8.22 -4.12 0.09
CA ALA A 56 -9.40 -4.12 0.94
C ALA A 56 -9.15 -4.89 2.25
N ILE A 57 -8.57 -6.09 2.17
CA ILE A 57 -8.23 -6.90 3.34
C ILE A 57 -7.14 -6.21 4.17
N ALA A 58 -6.10 -5.66 3.53
CA ALA A 58 -5.04 -4.95 4.24
C ALA A 58 -5.58 -3.76 5.06
N LEU A 59 -6.48 -2.96 4.48
CA LEU A 59 -7.13 -1.84 5.16
C LEU A 59 -8.07 -2.32 6.28
N ALA A 60 -8.84 -3.38 6.05
CA ALA A 60 -9.70 -3.96 7.09
C ALA A 60 -8.88 -4.46 8.29
N VAL A 61 -7.81 -5.21 8.03
CA VAL A 61 -6.91 -5.72 9.07
C VAL A 61 -6.18 -4.58 9.78
N GLN A 62 -5.73 -3.56 9.05
CA GLN A 62 -5.14 -2.35 9.64
C GLN A 62 -6.11 -1.67 10.60
N GLY A 63 -7.37 -1.48 10.20
CA GLY A 63 -8.41 -0.87 11.02
C GLY A 63 -8.72 -1.66 12.30
N ILE A 64 -8.72 -3.00 12.23
CA ILE A 64 -8.89 -3.87 13.41
C ILE A 64 -7.65 -3.83 14.31
N SER A 65 -6.46 -3.76 13.72
CA SER A 65 -5.18 -3.82 14.45
C SER A 65 -4.83 -2.50 15.16
N MET A 66 -5.29 -1.36 14.64
CA MET A 66 -5.09 -0.04 15.24
C MET A 66 -5.54 0.05 16.72
N PRO A 67 -6.80 -0.25 17.08
CA PRO A 67 -7.22 -0.21 18.48
C PRO A 67 -6.48 -1.23 19.36
N LEU A 68 -6.14 -2.40 18.81
CA LEU A 68 -5.32 -3.40 19.51
C LEU A 68 -3.93 -2.86 19.84
N GLY A 69 -3.27 -2.18 18.89
CA GLY A 69 -1.99 -1.53 19.11
C GLY A 69 -2.06 -0.39 20.13
N GLY A 70 -3.13 0.42 20.06
CA GLY A 70 -3.38 1.49 21.03
C GLY A 70 -3.57 0.96 22.46
N ALA A 71 -4.23 -0.19 22.62
CA ALA A 71 -4.39 -0.84 23.93
C ALA A 71 -3.08 -1.44 24.48
N LEU A 72 -2.14 -1.81 23.60
CA LEU A 72 -0.83 -2.33 23.99
C LEU A 72 0.16 -1.24 24.41
N LEU A 73 0.02 -0.02 23.89
CA LEU A 73 0.89 1.13 24.21
C LEU A 73 1.14 1.35 25.71
N PRO A 74 0.11 1.45 26.57
CA PRO A 74 0.31 1.71 28.00
C PRO A 74 0.94 0.51 28.74
N LYS A 75 0.88 -0.70 28.18
CA LYS A 75 1.38 -1.93 28.83
C LYS A 75 2.84 -2.22 28.52
N ILE A 76 3.23 -2.11 27.25
CA ILE A 76 4.58 -2.49 26.78
C ILE A 76 5.42 -1.29 26.31
N GLY A 77 4.83 -0.10 26.28
CA GLY A 77 5.48 1.14 25.85
C GLY A 77 5.56 1.30 24.34
N TYR A 78 5.69 2.55 23.88
CA TYR A 78 5.70 2.88 22.46
C TYR A 78 6.89 2.27 21.68
N ARG A 79 8.07 2.15 22.30
CA ARG A 79 9.29 1.64 21.64
C ARG A 79 9.14 0.17 21.22
N ALA A 80 8.61 -0.66 22.12
CA ALA A 80 8.42 -2.09 21.85
C ALA A 80 7.39 -2.32 20.73
N VAL A 81 6.28 -1.57 20.75
CA VAL A 81 5.23 -1.66 19.73
C VAL A 81 5.76 -1.26 18.35
N VAL A 82 6.57 -0.20 18.26
CA VAL A 82 7.18 0.24 16.98
C VAL A 82 8.15 -0.80 16.43
N ILE A 83 9.01 -1.38 17.28
CA ILE A 83 9.93 -2.44 16.86
C ILE A 83 9.15 -3.66 16.37
N PHE A 84 8.11 -4.07 17.11
CA PHE A 84 7.26 -5.19 16.74
C PHE A 84 6.52 -4.96 15.42
N GLY A 85 5.89 -3.80 15.25
CA GLY A 85 5.19 -3.42 14.03
C GLY A 85 6.14 -3.33 12.82
N SER A 86 7.34 -2.79 13.01
CA SER A 86 8.37 -2.69 11.95
C SER A 86 8.91 -4.07 11.58
N ALA A 87 9.19 -4.92 12.57
CA ALA A 87 9.67 -6.29 12.35
C ALA A 87 8.63 -7.14 11.59
N ILE A 88 7.34 -7.01 11.94
CA ILE A 88 6.25 -7.66 11.21
C ILE A 88 6.17 -7.13 9.78
N ASN A 89 6.27 -5.81 9.59
CA ASN A 89 6.22 -5.21 8.26
C ASN A 89 7.37 -5.72 7.37
N SER A 90 8.62 -5.66 7.85
CA SER A 90 9.77 -6.21 7.12
C SER A 90 9.64 -7.72 6.88
N GLY A 91 9.18 -8.47 7.89
CA GLY A 91 8.94 -9.90 7.78
C GLY A 91 7.86 -10.24 6.75
N SER A 92 6.80 -9.44 6.66
CA SER A 92 5.72 -9.64 5.70
C SER A 92 6.22 -9.53 4.26
N VAL A 93 7.01 -8.49 3.94
CA VAL A 93 7.57 -8.29 2.59
C VAL A 93 8.54 -9.42 2.22
N LEU A 94 9.39 -9.85 3.17
CA LEU A 94 10.29 -10.99 2.96
C LEU A 94 9.51 -12.29 2.74
N LEU A 95 8.42 -12.51 3.46
CA LEU A 95 7.58 -13.69 3.30
C LEU A 95 6.79 -13.64 1.99
N THR A 96 6.37 -12.45 1.54
CA THR A 96 5.73 -12.25 0.24
C THR A 96 6.64 -12.71 -0.91
N TYR A 97 7.94 -12.46 -0.84
CA TYR A 97 8.90 -12.94 -1.84
C TYR A 97 8.86 -14.46 -2.05
N TYR A 98 8.71 -15.25 -0.97
CA TYR A 98 8.61 -16.71 -1.07
C TYR A 98 7.20 -17.18 -1.46
N THR A 99 6.16 -16.54 -0.89
CA THR A 99 4.77 -16.96 -1.10
C THR A 99 4.21 -16.61 -2.47
N ILE A 100 4.79 -15.62 -3.18
CA ILE A 100 4.35 -15.25 -4.53
C ILE A 100 4.43 -16.42 -5.53
N GLN A 101 5.34 -17.36 -5.30
CA GLN A 101 5.50 -18.55 -6.15
C GLN A 101 4.51 -19.68 -5.81
N LYS A 102 3.80 -19.59 -4.68
CA LYS A 102 2.90 -20.65 -4.18
C LYS A 102 1.43 -20.39 -4.50
N GLY A 103 1.07 -19.17 -4.91
CA GLY A 103 -0.28 -18.80 -5.35
C GLY A 103 -0.85 -17.57 -4.66
N PHE A 104 -1.93 -17.03 -5.22
CA PHE A 104 -2.54 -15.75 -4.81
C PHE A 104 -3.00 -15.74 -3.35
N LEU A 105 -3.60 -16.83 -2.86
CA LEU A 105 -4.09 -16.90 -1.47
C LEU A 105 -2.98 -16.72 -0.44
N TYR A 106 -1.79 -17.28 -0.70
CA TYR A 106 -0.65 -17.13 0.20
C TYR A 106 -0.09 -15.72 0.19
N VAL A 107 -0.19 -15.03 -0.95
CA VAL A 107 0.16 -13.60 -1.07
C VAL A 107 -0.84 -12.75 -0.29
N VAL A 108 -2.14 -13.04 -0.34
CA VAL A 108 -3.13 -12.32 0.48
C VAL A 108 -2.82 -12.49 1.97
N LEU A 109 -2.48 -13.69 2.42
CA LEU A 109 -2.12 -13.92 3.83
C LEU A 109 -0.80 -13.25 4.23
N SER A 110 0.24 -13.37 3.41
CA SER A 110 1.56 -12.82 3.74
C SER A 110 1.62 -11.30 3.57
N TYR A 111 1.00 -10.78 2.51
CA TYR A 111 1.08 -9.37 2.15
C TYR A 111 -0.11 -8.56 2.63
N ALA A 112 -1.36 -9.02 2.52
CA ALA A 112 -2.49 -8.21 2.99
C ALA A 112 -2.62 -8.27 4.52
N VAL A 113 -2.61 -9.48 5.09
CA VAL A 113 -2.88 -9.67 6.52
C VAL A 113 -1.69 -9.23 7.38
N LEU A 114 -0.49 -9.77 7.17
CA LEU A 114 0.66 -9.43 8.02
C LEU A 114 1.08 -7.96 7.87
N LEU A 115 1.14 -7.44 6.65
CA LEU A 115 1.47 -6.03 6.41
C LEU A 115 0.41 -5.12 7.04
N GLY A 116 -0.88 -5.47 6.92
CA GLY A 116 -2.00 -4.77 7.55
C GLY A 116 -1.86 -4.72 9.07
N PHE A 117 -1.49 -5.83 9.70
CA PHE A 117 -1.18 -5.87 11.14
C PHE A 117 -0.01 -4.97 11.50
N GLY A 118 1.13 -5.09 10.80
CA GLY A 118 2.33 -4.29 11.05
C GLY A 118 2.07 -2.78 10.93
N PHE A 119 1.32 -2.37 9.89
CA PHE A 119 0.89 -0.99 9.75
C PHE A 119 -0.08 -0.56 10.84
N GLY A 120 -1.08 -1.38 11.20
CA GLY A 120 -2.03 -1.03 12.24
C GLY A 120 -1.38 -0.73 13.59
N PHE A 121 -0.42 -1.58 14.02
CA PHE A 121 0.36 -1.34 15.24
C PHE A 121 1.20 -0.06 15.16
N SER A 122 1.90 0.15 14.05
CA SER A 122 2.78 1.32 13.87
C SER A 122 1.98 2.63 13.84
N TYR A 123 0.85 2.64 13.13
CA TYR A 123 -0.03 3.80 13.04
C TYR A 123 -0.67 4.14 14.39
N ALA A 124 -1.06 3.13 15.18
CA ALA A 124 -1.58 3.35 16.52
C ALA A 124 -0.56 4.12 17.38
N VAL A 125 0.72 3.73 17.35
CA VAL A 125 1.78 4.43 18.09
C VAL A 125 1.94 5.87 17.62
N ILE A 126 2.07 6.08 16.31
CA ILE A 126 2.33 7.40 15.73
C ILE A 126 1.22 8.38 16.16
N PHE A 127 -0.05 7.98 16.02
CA PHE A 127 -1.16 8.84 16.39
C PHE A 127 -1.31 9.03 17.89
N SER A 128 -1.14 7.99 18.70
CA SER A 128 -1.22 8.11 20.16
C SER A 128 -0.11 9.01 20.73
N VAL A 129 1.13 8.86 20.25
CA VAL A 129 2.25 9.69 20.69
C VAL A 129 2.05 11.13 20.24
N ALA A 130 1.70 11.36 18.96
CA ALA A 130 1.43 12.70 18.45
C ALA A 130 0.30 13.41 19.21
N ALA A 131 -0.79 12.71 19.51
CA ALA A 131 -1.93 13.25 20.26
C ALA A 131 -1.58 13.59 21.72
N SER A 132 -0.64 12.85 22.33
CA SER A 132 -0.17 13.11 23.69
C SER A 132 0.76 14.31 23.79
N TRP A 133 1.61 14.55 22.78
CA TRP A 133 2.52 15.69 22.75
C TRP A 133 1.84 17.02 22.45
N PHE A 134 0.75 16.99 21.66
CA PHE A 134 0.08 18.22 21.21
C PHE A 134 -1.46 18.12 21.31
N PRO A 135 -2.01 18.16 22.54
CA PRO A 135 -3.44 17.99 22.76
C PRO A 135 -4.29 19.10 22.14
N ALA A 136 -3.79 20.33 22.04
CA ALA A 136 -4.52 21.48 21.50
C ALA A 136 -4.57 21.54 19.96
N ARG A 137 -3.70 20.79 19.25
CA ARG A 137 -3.51 20.90 17.78
C ARG A 137 -3.51 19.53 17.08
N ARG A 138 -4.27 18.57 17.62
CA ARG A 138 -4.30 17.18 17.12
C ARG A 138 -4.58 17.09 15.63
N GLY A 139 -5.58 17.82 15.13
CA GLY A 139 -5.96 17.79 13.72
C GLY A 139 -4.86 18.28 12.77
N LEU A 140 -4.19 19.38 13.13
CA LEU A 140 -3.09 19.93 12.33
C LEU A 140 -1.91 18.96 12.23
N ILE A 141 -1.58 18.29 13.32
CA ILE A 141 -0.44 17.35 13.36
C ILE A 141 -0.76 16.06 12.63
N VAL A 142 -1.96 15.53 12.78
CA VAL A 142 -2.43 14.39 11.97
C VAL A 142 -2.37 14.77 10.47
N GLY A 143 -2.79 15.99 10.11
CA GLY A 143 -2.66 16.50 8.75
C GLY A 143 -1.22 16.53 8.24
N ILE A 144 -0.26 16.99 9.07
CA ILE A 144 1.17 16.98 8.72
C ILE A 144 1.70 15.55 8.56
N ILE A 145 1.33 14.63 9.47
CA ILE A 145 1.76 13.22 9.40
C ILE A 145 1.28 12.57 8.10
N VAL A 146 0.00 12.75 7.75
CA VAL A 146 -0.58 12.20 6.52
C VAL A 146 -0.02 12.90 5.28
N GLY A 147 0.20 14.21 5.34
CA GLY A 147 0.85 14.97 4.27
C GLY A 147 2.28 14.47 4.00
N GLY A 148 3.05 14.19 5.05
CA GLY A 148 4.38 13.60 4.97
C GLY A 148 4.37 12.20 4.34
N PHE A 149 3.37 11.37 4.67
CA PHE A 149 3.17 10.05 4.03
C PHE A 149 2.93 10.18 2.52
N GLY A 150 2.11 11.14 2.08
CA GLY A 150 1.86 11.42 0.67
C GLY A 150 3.12 11.90 -0.08
N ILE A 151 3.87 12.85 0.50
CA ILE A 151 5.13 13.33 -0.10
C ILE A 151 6.17 12.20 -0.18
N GLY A 152 6.27 11.38 0.87
CA GLY A 152 7.13 10.20 0.87
C GLY A 152 6.80 9.26 -0.28
N ALA A 153 5.50 8.98 -0.48
CA ALA A 153 5.06 8.14 -1.58
C ALA A 153 5.45 8.71 -2.95
N LEU A 154 5.33 10.04 -3.16
CA LEU A 154 5.75 10.70 -4.40
C LEU A 154 7.25 10.53 -4.70
N VAL A 155 8.09 10.50 -3.67
CA VAL A 155 9.54 10.29 -3.82
C VAL A 155 9.89 8.81 -4.00
N PHE A 156 9.24 7.91 -3.26
CA PHE A 156 9.54 6.48 -3.31
C PHE A 156 8.98 5.78 -4.55
N THR A 157 7.84 6.22 -5.09
CA THR A 157 7.23 5.66 -6.30
C THR A 157 8.21 5.61 -7.50
N PRO A 158 8.88 6.71 -7.92
CA PRO A 158 9.81 6.65 -9.06
C PRO A 158 11.04 5.80 -8.76
N VAL A 159 11.52 5.76 -7.51
CA VAL A 159 12.65 4.91 -7.10
C VAL A 159 12.28 3.43 -7.24
N GLN A 160 11.09 3.03 -6.79
CA GLN A 160 10.61 1.65 -6.91
C GLN A 160 10.45 1.25 -8.38
N THR A 161 9.84 2.11 -9.20
CA THR A 161 9.69 1.84 -10.63
C THR A 161 11.03 1.77 -11.35
N ALA A 162 12.02 2.60 -10.98
CA ALA A 162 13.37 2.52 -11.57
C ALA A 162 14.07 1.20 -11.23
N PHE A 163 13.87 0.67 -10.01
CA PHE A 163 14.44 -0.63 -9.61
C PHE A 163 13.73 -1.82 -10.25
N ILE A 164 12.40 -1.77 -10.37
CA ILE A 164 11.59 -2.89 -10.88
C ILE A 164 11.55 -2.89 -12.42
N ASN A 165 11.55 -1.71 -13.06
CA ASN A 165 11.51 -1.50 -14.51
C ASN A 165 12.64 -0.58 -14.98
N PRO A 166 13.92 -1.01 -14.90
CA PRO A 166 15.07 -0.17 -15.23
C PRO A 166 15.14 0.24 -16.71
N ASN A 167 14.50 -0.53 -17.60
CA ASN A 167 14.48 -0.26 -19.04
C ASN A 167 13.24 0.53 -19.49
N ASN A 168 12.42 1.03 -18.54
CA ASN A 168 11.18 1.75 -18.79
C ASN A 168 10.29 1.08 -19.85
N VAL A 169 10.18 -0.25 -19.79
CA VAL A 169 9.41 -1.02 -20.75
C VAL A 169 7.95 -0.63 -20.59
N ALA A 170 7.30 -0.22 -21.68
CA ALA A 170 5.91 0.23 -21.67
C ALA A 170 4.98 -0.90 -21.20
N VAL A 171 3.93 -0.52 -20.47
CA VAL A 171 2.94 -1.47 -19.92
C VAL A 171 2.23 -2.17 -21.08
N ASN A 172 2.38 -3.50 -21.18
CA ASN A 172 1.75 -4.28 -22.24
C ASN A 172 0.29 -4.60 -21.88
N GLN A 173 -0.65 -4.12 -22.69
CA GLN A 173 -2.10 -4.20 -22.44
C GLN A 173 -2.65 -5.64 -22.42
N THR A 174 -1.88 -6.64 -22.86
CA THR A 174 -2.32 -8.04 -22.90
C THR A 174 -2.10 -8.78 -21.57
N THR A 175 -1.16 -8.34 -20.73
CA THR A 175 -0.77 -9.02 -19.47
C THR A 175 -1.10 -8.22 -18.21
N GLY A 176 -1.96 -7.19 -18.35
CA GLY A 176 -2.30 -6.21 -17.32
C GLY A 176 -2.51 -6.76 -15.92
#